data_AF-A0A6P1CI72-F1
#
_entry.id   AF-A0A6P1CI72-F1
#
_cell.length_a   1.000
_cell.length_b   1.000
_cell.length_c   1.000
_cell.angle_alpha   90.00
_cell.angle_beta   90.00
_cell.angle_gamma   90.00
#
_symmetry.space_group_name_H-M   'P 1'
#
loop_
_entity.id
_entity.type
_entity.pdbx_description
1 polymer ?
#
loop_
_entity_poly.entity_id
_entity_poly.type
_entity_poly.pdbx_seq_one_letter_code
_entity_poly.pdbx_strand_id
1 'polypeptide(L)'
;MRTYEPSEFISQLAANQLIEPVDLTLYGLVKVDENDSSVLCFSSSLSCEQWISIPVSLISSVAHVRNVKCKDHQHPLAKITLAEPNKEDVSAVLFMQLFAQARANAPATRTVTSSKNRARQACEVLTFDDVPYLCCDGECWILL
;
A
#
# COMPACT_ATOMS: atom_id res chain seq x y z
N MET A 1 7.13 -4.34 9.18
CA MET A 1 7.33 -5.72 9.63
C MET A 1 8.13 -5.67 10.91
N ARG A 2 7.60 -6.14 12.05
CA ARG A 2 8.38 -6.22 13.28
C ARG A 2 9.16 -7.53 13.31
N THR A 3 10.47 -7.43 13.39
CA THR A 3 11.36 -8.58 13.59
C THR A 3 11.53 -8.82 15.09
N TYR A 4 11.47 -10.08 15.50
CA TYR A 4 11.68 -10.52 16.88
C TYR A 4 12.89 -11.44 16.92
N GLU A 5 13.67 -11.39 18.00
CA GLU A 5 14.62 -12.46 18.27
C GLU A 5 13.87 -13.78 18.57
N PRO A 6 14.38 -14.97 18.19
CA PRO A 6 13.62 -16.22 18.29
C PRO A 6 13.08 -16.53 19.69
N SER A 7 13.84 -16.24 20.74
CA SER A 7 13.43 -16.45 22.13
C SER A 7 12.38 -15.43 22.59
N GLU A 8 12.48 -14.18 22.13
CA GLU A 8 11.47 -13.15 22.35
C GLU A 8 10.16 -13.55 21.68
N PHE A 9 10.21 -13.99 20.42
CA PHE A 9 9.04 -14.40 19.66
C PHE A 9 8.26 -15.53 20.35
N ILE A 10 8.96 -16.59 20.80
CA ILE A 10 8.32 -17.71 21.52
C ILE A 10 7.66 -17.23 22.81
N SER A 11 8.32 -16.34 23.55
CA SER A 11 7.80 -15.80 24.81
C SER A 11 6.54 -14.96 24.59
N GLN A 12 6.55 -14.08 23.59
CA GLN A 12 5.41 -13.23 23.22
C GLN A 12 4.25 -14.05 22.65
N LEU A 13 4.54 -15.10 21.87
CA LEU A 13 3.54 -16.02 21.35
C LEU A 13 2.83 -16.77 22.48
N ALA A 14 3.58 -17.31 23.44
CA ALA A 14 3.01 -18.02 24.60
C ALA A 14 2.13 -17.13 25.49
N ALA A 15 2.47 -15.84 25.59
CA ALA A 15 1.72 -14.85 26.35
C ALA A 15 0.52 -14.26 25.57
N ASN A 16 0.32 -14.64 24.30
CA ASN A 16 -0.63 -14.00 23.38
C ASN A 16 -0.45 -12.48 23.28
N GLN A 17 0.80 -12.03 23.25
CA GLN A 17 1.24 -10.63 23.23
C GLN A 17 1.96 -10.26 21.93
N LEU A 18 1.89 -11.11 20.89
CA LEU A 18 2.37 -10.73 19.57
C LEU A 18 1.62 -9.50 19.08
N ILE A 19 2.38 -8.46 18.76
CA ILE A 19 1.83 -7.22 18.22
C ILE A 19 1.79 -7.42 16.72
N GLU A 20 0.59 -7.44 16.16
CA GLU A 20 0.43 -7.46 14.72
C GLU A 20 1.02 -6.17 14.14
N PRO A 21 2.02 -6.25 13.26
CA PRO A 21 2.64 -5.06 12.70
C PRO A 21 1.59 -4.32 11.87
N VAL A 22 1.32 -3.07 12.26
CA VAL A 22 0.45 -2.16 11.53
C VAL A 22 1.26 -1.59 10.36
N ASP A 23 1.61 -2.45 9.42
CA ASP A 23 2.38 -2.05 8.25
C ASP A 23 1.45 -1.34 7.26
N LEU A 24 1.57 -0.02 7.20
CA LEU A 24 0.89 0.81 6.21
C LEU A 24 1.49 0.56 4.83
N THR A 25 0.91 -0.43 4.14
CA THR A 25 1.30 -0.80 2.78
C THR A 25 0.39 -0.12 1.76
N LEU A 26 1.01 0.56 0.78
CA LEU A 26 0.37 1.20 -0.35
C LEU A 26 0.79 0.50 -1.65
N TYR A 27 -0.16 0.32 -2.56
CA TYR A 27 0.10 -0.15 -3.91
C TYR A 27 -0.34 0.92 -4.89
N GLY A 28 0.52 1.23 -5.86
CA GLY A 28 0.22 2.29 -6.80
C GLY A 28 1.37 2.64 -7.72
N LEU A 29 1.09 3.53 -8.67
CA LEU A 29 2.09 4.03 -9.59
C LEU A 29 3.01 4.99 -8.84
N VAL A 30 4.28 4.97 -9.22
CA VAL A 30 5.28 5.89 -8.66
C VAL A 30 6.04 6.61 -9.76
N LYS A 31 6.52 7.82 -9.45
CA LYS A 31 7.52 8.54 -10.24
C LYS A 31 8.38 9.38 -9.32
N VAL A 32 9.55 9.76 -9.82
CA VAL A 32 10.38 10.78 -9.14
C VAL A 32 9.67 12.13 -9.22
N ASP A 33 9.83 12.94 -8.17
CA ASP A 33 9.52 14.36 -8.28
C ASP A 33 10.61 15.03 -9.14
N GLU A 34 10.20 15.94 -10.02
CA GLU A 34 11.11 16.59 -10.97
C GLU A 34 11.94 17.70 -10.33
N ASN A 35 11.49 18.23 -9.20
CA ASN A 35 12.10 19.35 -8.50
C ASN A 35 12.78 18.93 -7.19
N ASP A 36 12.39 17.78 -6.60
CA ASP A 36 12.90 17.32 -5.31
C ASP A 36 13.17 15.80 -5.27
N SER A 37 14.45 15.43 -5.31
CA SER A 37 14.86 14.01 -5.24
C SER A 37 14.61 13.33 -3.89
N SER A 38 14.26 14.09 -2.85
CA SER A 38 13.87 13.56 -1.54
C SER A 38 12.39 13.16 -1.45
N VAL A 39 11.65 13.30 -2.56
CA VAL A 39 10.21 13.02 -2.65
C VAL A 39 9.92 11.99 -3.73
N LEU A 40 9.04 11.04 -3.40
CA LEU A 40 8.45 10.09 -4.32
C LEU A 40 6.99 10.49 -4.59
N CYS A 41 6.63 10.70 -5.85
CA CYS A 41 5.23 10.90 -6.22
C CYS A 41 4.53 9.53 -6.30
N PHE A 42 3.39 9.41 -5.64
CA PHE A 42 2.57 8.20 -5.59
C PHE A 42 1.15 8.44 -6.11
N SER A 43 0.62 7.51 -6.89
CA SER A 43 -0.78 7.50 -7.32
C SER A 43 -1.42 6.17 -6.96
N SER A 44 -2.51 6.21 -6.18
CA SER A 44 -3.30 5.02 -5.87
C SER A 44 -4.14 4.55 -7.05
N SER A 45 -4.37 5.41 -8.05
CA SER A 45 -5.01 5.02 -9.31
C SER A 45 -3.96 4.57 -10.33
N LEU A 46 -4.37 3.72 -11.26
CA LEU A 46 -3.54 3.39 -12.42
C LEU A 46 -3.72 4.39 -13.58
N SER A 47 -4.42 5.52 -13.34
CA SER A 47 -4.70 6.56 -14.34
C SER A 47 -3.69 7.71 -14.35
N CYS A 48 -2.69 7.71 -13.47
CA CYS A 48 -1.59 8.69 -13.42
C CYS A 48 -2.02 10.18 -13.38
N GLU A 49 -3.29 10.46 -13.05
CA GLU A 49 -3.91 11.80 -13.06
C GLU A 49 -3.74 12.55 -11.73
N GLN A 50 -3.61 11.82 -10.62
CA GLN A 50 -3.47 12.38 -9.28
C GLN A 50 -2.25 11.81 -8.59
N TRP A 51 -1.41 12.69 -8.07
CA TRP A 51 -0.16 12.33 -7.41
C TRP A 51 -0.12 12.93 -6.01
N ILE A 52 0.33 12.13 -5.05
CA ILE A 52 0.61 12.52 -3.69
C ILE A 52 2.12 12.47 -3.51
N SER A 53 2.70 13.54 -3.00
CA SER A 53 4.13 13.60 -2.67
C SER A 53 4.38 12.90 -1.34
N ILE A 54 5.21 11.86 -1.36
CA ILE A 54 5.63 11.11 -0.18
C ILE A 54 7.12 11.38 0.05
N PRO A 55 7.50 12.08 1.14
CA PRO A 55 8.90 12.21 1.52
C PRO A 55 9.54 10.83 1.71
N VAL A 56 10.73 10.62 1.13
CA VAL A 56 11.46 9.34 1.22
C VAL A 56 11.78 8.98 2.67
N SER A 57 11.94 9.96 3.56
CA SER A 57 12.14 9.75 5.00
C SER A 57 10.98 9.06 5.71
N LEU A 58 9.77 9.06 5.13
CA LEU A 58 8.59 8.38 5.67
C LEU A 58 8.40 6.97 5.08
N ILE A 59 9.28 6.53 4.19
CA ILE A 59 9.20 5.24 3.52
C ILE A 59 10.18 4.28 4.19
N SER A 60 9.67 3.15 4.70
CA SER A 60 10.49 2.07 5.23
C SER A 60 11.08 1.21 4.12
N SER A 61 10.29 0.87 3.09
CA SER A 61 10.76 0.09 1.94
C SER A 61 9.90 0.31 0.70
N VAL A 62 10.50 0.11 -0.47
CA VAL A 62 9.80 0.09 -1.77
C VAL A 62 10.18 -1.18 -2.51
N ALA A 63 9.18 -1.92 -2.98
CA ALA A 63 9.36 -3.02 -3.91
C ALA A 63 8.77 -2.64 -5.28
N HIS A 64 9.59 -2.72 -6.32
CA HIS A 64 9.12 -2.59 -7.70
C HIS A 64 8.41 -3.88 -8.10
N VAL A 65 7.16 -3.77 -8.55
CA VAL A 65 6.36 -4.93 -8.97
C VAL A 65 6.52 -5.15 -10.48
N ARG A 66 6.19 -4.13 -11.27
CA ARG A 66 6.30 -4.11 -12.74
C ARG A 66 6.08 -2.71 -13.28
N ASN A 67 6.21 -2.52 -14.58
CA ASN A 67 5.79 -1.27 -15.22
C ASN A 67 4.37 -1.42 -15.80
N VAL A 68 3.54 -0.39 -15.60
CA VAL A 68 2.17 -0.33 -16.12
C VAL A 68 2.08 0.84 -17.10
N LYS A 69 1.42 0.61 -18.25
CA LYS A 69 1.11 1.68 -19.20
C LYS A 69 -0.11 2.45 -18.73
N CYS A 70 0.00 3.77 -18.70
CA CYS A 70 -1.07 4.71 -18.44
C CYS A 70 -1.21 5.61 -19.66
N LYS A 71 -2.21 5.36 -20.53
CA LYS A 71 -2.38 6.04 -21.82
C LYS A 71 -1.07 5.98 -22.65
N ASP A 72 -0.40 7.11 -22.82
CA ASP A 72 0.85 7.33 -23.54
C ASP A 72 2.11 7.28 -22.65
N HIS A 73 1.94 7.11 -21.34
CA HIS A 73 3.03 7.01 -20.37
C HIS A 73 3.25 5.57 -19.87
N GLN A 74 4.43 5.34 -19.28
CA GLN A 74 4.74 4.11 -18.58
C GLN A 74 5.31 4.46 -17.20
N HIS A 75 4.68 3.94 -16.14
CA HIS A 75 5.09 4.17 -14.76
C HIS A 75 5.40 2.85 -14.06
N PRO A 76 6.40 2.81 -13.17
CA PRO A 76 6.56 1.72 -12.22
C PRO A 76 5.34 1.61 -11.30
N LEU A 77 4.80 0.41 -11.20
CA LEU A 77 3.91 0.00 -10.11
C LEU A 77 4.78 -0.50 -8.97
N ALA A 78 4.55 0.03 -7.77
CA ALA A 78 5.31 -0.32 -6.59
C ALA A 78 4.42 -0.66 -5.40
N LYS A 79 4.97 -1.49 -4.51
CA LYS A 79 4.51 -1.71 -3.14
C LYS A 79 5.38 -0.83 -2.23
N ILE A 80 4.76 0.13 -1.56
CA ILE A 80 5.43 1.04 -0.61
C ILE A 80 5.00 0.63 0.79
N THR A 81 5.96 0.43 1.68
CA THR A 81 5.71 0.28 3.13
C THR A 81 6.15 1.55 3.82
N LEU A 82 5.22 2.23 4.50
CA LEU A 82 5.53 3.43 5.26
C LEU A 82 6.22 3.08 6.58
N ALA A 83 7.12 3.95 7.04
CA ALA A 83 7.75 3.84 8.34
C ALA A 83 6.75 4.12 9.46
N GLU A 84 6.95 3.46 10.60
CA GLU A 84 6.19 3.77 11.81
C GLU A 84 6.51 5.21 12.25
N PRO A 85 5.52 6.03 12.62
CA PRO A 85 5.76 7.38 13.10
C PRO A 85 6.62 7.34 14.36
N ASN A 86 7.39 8.41 14.57
CA ASN A 86 8.12 8.59 15.83
C ASN A 86 7.13 8.57 17.00
N LYS A 87 7.42 7.78 18.05
CA LYS A 87 6.59 7.66 19.25
C LYS A 87 6.37 8.98 19.99
N GLU A 88 7.28 9.94 19.80
CA GLU A 88 7.18 11.30 20.35
C GLU A 88 6.17 12.16 19.59
N ASP A 89 5.86 11.84 18.33
CA ASP A 89 4.79 12.48 17.57
C ASP A 89 3.44 11.84 17.88
N VAL A 90 2.87 12.27 19.00
CA VAL A 90 1.59 11.76 19.53
C VAL A 90 0.46 11.86 18.49
N SER A 91 0.46 12.88 17.63
CA SER A 91 -0.60 13.08 16.63
C SER A 91 -0.50 12.05 15.51
N ALA A 92 0.71 11.82 14.99
CA ALA A 92 0.94 10.82 13.96
C ALA A 92 0.66 9.40 14.47
N VAL A 93 1.08 9.09 15.70
CA VAL A 93 0.80 7.81 16.36
C VAL A 93 -0.70 7.58 16.52
N LEU A 94 -1.44 8.57 17.05
CA LEU A 94 -2.89 8.46 17.23
C LEU A 94 -3.61 8.27 15.89
N PHE A 95 -3.25 9.06 14.88
CA PHE A 95 -3.85 8.94 13.55
C PHE A 95 -3.61 7.55 12.95
N MET A 96 -2.38 7.03 13.03
CA MET A 96 -2.07 5.68 12.56
C MET A 96 -2.88 4.61 13.29
N GLN A 97 -3.02 4.71 14.63
CA GLN A 97 -3.81 3.77 15.42
C GLN A 97 -5.29 3.80 15.06
N LEU A 98 -5.88 4.99 14.91
CA LEU A 98 -7.28 5.15 14.51
C LEU A 98 -7.50 4.64 13.08
N PHE A 99 -6.57 4.93 12.16
CA PHE A 99 -6.63 4.44 10.79
C PHE A 99 -6.56 2.91 10.73
N ALA A 100 -5.67 2.28 11.50
CA ALA A 100 -5.56 0.83 11.60
C ALA A 100 -6.86 0.20 12.13
N GLN A 101 -7.43 0.76 13.19
CA GLN A 101 -8.72 0.33 13.73
C GLN A 101 -9.86 0.50 12.72
N ALA A 102 -9.87 1.61 11.97
CA ALA A 102 -10.87 1.84 10.92
C ALA A 102 -10.74 0.83 9.78
N ARG A 103 -9.52 0.40 9.42
CA ARG A 103 -9.30 -0.64 8.41
C ARG A 103 -9.68 -2.04 8.90
N ALA A 104 -9.31 -2.41 10.13
CA ALA A 104 -9.67 -3.71 10.69
C ALA A 104 -11.19 -3.88 10.85
N ASN A 105 -11.91 -2.78 11.08
CA ASN A 105 -13.37 -2.76 11.18
C ASN A 105 -14.06 -2.39 9.86
N ALA A 106 -13.31 -2.16 8.77
CA ALA A 106 -13.93 -1.88 7.49
C ALA A 106 -14.68 -3.14 7.05
N PRO A 107 -15.97 -3.04 6.70
CA PRO A 107 -16.64 -4.17 6.08
C PRO A 107 -15.83 -4.54 4.85
N ALA A 108 -15.56 -5.84 4.63
CA ALA A 108 -14.91 -6.31 3.42
C ALA A 108 -15.76 -5.84 2.22
N THR A 109 -15.39 -4.69 1.66
CA THR A 109 -16.18 -4.05 0.62
C THR A 109 -16.01 -4.91 -0.61
N ARG A 110 -16.92 -5.87 -0.82
CA ARG A 110 -17.19 -6.48 -2.11
C ARG A 110 -17.81 -5.42 -3.02
N THR A 111 -17.05 -4.38 -3.35
CA THR A 111 -17.40 -3.49 -4.44
C THR A 111 -17.01 -4.19 -5.73
N VAL A 112 -17.81 -5.21 -6.10
CA VAL A 112 -18.00 -5.57 -7.49
C VAL A 112 -18.85 -4.46 -8.09
N THR A 113 -18.27 -3.28 -8.30
CA THR A 113 -18.83 -2.36 -9.30
C THR A 113 -18.43 -2.92 -10.65
N SER A 114 -19.16 -3.94 -11.10
CA SER A 114 -19.16 -4.34 -12.49
C SER A 114 -19.73 -3.17 -13.29
N SER A 115 -18.87 -2.22 -13.64
CA SER A 115 -19.19 -1.20 -14.63
C SER A 115 -19.27 -1.91 -15.97
N LYS A 116 -20.45 -2.41 -16.31
CA LYS A 116 -20.81 -2.77 -17.67
C LYS A 116 -20.62 -1.49 -18.50
N ASN A 117 -19.53 -1.46 -19.27
CA ASN A 117 -19.04 -0.35 -20.10
C ASN A 117 -17.92 0.48 -19.46
N ARG A 118 -16.68 -0.02 -19.54
CA ARG A 118 -15.56 0.78 -20.02
C ARG A 118 -14.50 -0.12 -20.64
N ALA A 119 -13.84 0.44 -21.65
CA ALA A 119 -13.02 -0.24 -22.62
C ALA A 119 -11.89 -1.08 -22.00
N ARG A 120 -11.58 -2.17 -22.72
CA ARG A 120 -10.31 -2.91 -22.75
C ARG A 120 -9.12 -1.98 -22.44
N GLN A 121 -8.20 -2.40 -21.55
CA GLN A 121 -6.93 -1.76 -21.12
C GLN A 121 -6.86 -1.09 -19.73
N ALA A 122 -7.93 -1.04 -18.93
CA ALA A 122 -7.82 -0.48 -17.58
C ALA A 122 -7.42 -1.57 -16.58
N CYS A 123 -6.15 -1.58 -16.16
CA CYS A 123 -5.76 -2.30 -14.96
C CYS A 123 -6.36 -1.61 -13.72
N GLU A 124 -6.65 -2.38 -12.68
CA GLU A 124 -7.01 -1.89 -11.35
C GLU A 124 -6.40 -2.76 -10.24
N VAL A 125 -6.13 -2.18 -9.08
CA VAL A 125 -5.71 -2.92 -7.89
C VAL A 125 -6.94 -3.15 -7.01
N LEU A 126 -7.28 -4.42 -6.79
CA LEU A 126 -8.41 -4.86 -5.97
C LEU A 126 -7.90 -5.60 -4.74
N THR A 127 -8.65 -5.55 -3.64
CA THR A 127 -8.31 -6.29 -2.42
C THR A 127 -9.38 -7.35 -2.16
N PHE A 128 -8.98 -8.61 -2.03
CA PHE A 128 -9.87 -9.72 -1.67
C PHE A 128 -9.31 -10.38 -0.41
N ASP A 129 -10.09 -10.40 0.68
CA ASP A 129 -9.67 -10.94 1.99
C ASP A 129 -8.30 -10.41 2.43
N ASP A 130 -8.13 -9.08 2.36
CA ASP A 130 -6.89 -8.34 2.65
C ASP A 130 -5.67 -8.67 1.76
N VAL A 131 -5.85 -9.54 0.76
CA VAL A 131 -4.82 -9.84 -0.24
C VAL A 131 -4.99 -8.90 -1.43
N PRO A 132 -3.96 -8.12 -1.82
CA PRO A 132 -4.01 -7.23 -2.97
C PRO A 132 -3.77 -8.01 -4.27
N TYR A 133 -4.63 -7.76 -5.26
CA TYR A 133 -4.57 -8.30 -6.61
C TYR A 133 -4.48 -7.17 -7.62
N LEU A 134 -3.72 -7.40 -8.67
CA LEU A 134 -3.73 -6.53 -9.84
C LEU A 134 -4.54 -7.22 -10.94
N CYS A 135 -5.68 -6.62 -11.26
CA CYS A 135 -6.59 -7.12 -12.27
C CYS A 135 -6.43 -6.29 -13.55
N CYS A 136 -6.09 -6.92 -14.66
CA CYS A 136 -6.02 -6.29 -15.98
C CYS A 136 -6.76 -7.14 -16.99
N ASP A 137 -7.65 -6.53 -17.78
CA ASP A 137 -8.39 -7.21 -18.85
C ASP A 137 -9.11 -8.51 -18.41
N GLY A 138 -9.52 -8.58 -17.14
CA GLY A 138 -10.24 -9.72 -16.55
C GLY A 138 -9.35 -10.80 -15.92
N GLU A 139 -8.03 -10.70 -16.03
CA GLU A 139 -7.08 -11.57 -15.33
C GLU A 139 -6.52 -10.88 -14.09
N CYS A 140 -6.48 -11.58 -12.96
CA CYS A 140 -6.00 -11.05 -11.69
C CYS A 140 -4.78 -11.84 -11.20
N TRP A 141 -3.71 -11.11 -10.82
CA TRP A 141 -2.50 -11.69 -10.23
C TRP A 141 -2.30 -11.16 -8.82
N ILE A 142 -1.87 -12.04 -7.91
CA ILE A 142 -1.53 -11.66 -6.53
C ILE A 142 -0.32 -10.74 -6.55
N LEU A 143 -0.40 -9.64 -5.82
CA LEU A 143 0.72 -8.73 -5.56
C LEU A 143 1.42 -9.19 -4.26
N LEU A 144 2.32 -10.17 -4.37
CA LEU A 144 3.14 -10.67 -3.25
C LEU A 144 4.24 -9.65 -2.88
#